data_AF-R1GFM4-F1
#
_entry.id   AF-R1GFM4-F1
#
_cell.length_a   1.000
_cell.length_b   1.000
_cell.length_c   1.000
_cell.angle_alpha   90.00
_cell.angle_beta   90.00
_cell.angle_gamma   90.00
#
_symmetry.space_group_name_H-M   'P 1'
#
loop_
_entity.id
_entity.type
_entity.pdbx_description
1 polymer ?
#
loop_
_entity_poly.entity_id
_entity_poly.type
_entity_poly.pdbx_seq_one_letter_code
_entity_poly.pdbx_strand_id
1 'polypeptide(L)'
;MPYKLKPDLEGGQKVIDLLRGAGFKATANTKFDWIHDTFLIVIRMFPNCVPPPAVIVSANSRYDPHFHCRMGAALRPLRYDDTLIIGSGGTVHNLYRNHWTHMLRFCDNFAQPVPPDPWALEFRQALQDAVLNHTGPELRRAVTRLMKHPRYREAHGTDDHFMANLFVAGAAGAPEDVGPNKLLAECWELVNMCNTQYQLGEWQ
;
A
#
# COMPACT_ATOMS: atom_id res chain seq x y z
N MET A 1 3.75 -16.85 -17.34
CA MET A 1 3.79 -15.74 -18.31
C MET A 1 5.21 -15.17 -18.30
N PRO A 2 5.92 -15.05 -19.43
CA PRO A 2 7.20 -14.35 -19.44
C PRO A 2 6.93 -12.84 -19.37
N TYR A 3 6.56 -12.35 -18.19
CA TYR A 3 6.41 -10.92 -17.96
C TYR A 3 7.81 -10.31 -17.81
N LYS A 4 8.24 -9.53 -18.80
CA LYS A 4 9.57 -8.91 -18.78
C LYS A 4 9.52 -7.62 -17.97
N LEU A 5 10.06 -7.66 -16.77
CA LEU A 5 10.21 -6.48 -15.91
C LEU A 5 11.01 -5.41 -16.65
N LYS A 6 10.52 -4.17 -16.59
CA LYS A 6 11.13 -3.00 -17.22
C LYS A 6 11.43 -1.96 -16.13
N PRO A 7 12.66 -1.91 -15.58
CA PRO A 7 13.02 -0.88 -14.62
C PRO A 7 13.06 0.49 -15.32
N ASP A 8 12.54 1.51 -14.64
CA ASP A 8 12.65 2.91 -15.08
C ASP A 8 13.81 3.60 -14.35
N LEU A 9 14.96 3.68 -15.01
CA LEU A 9 16.15 4.29 -14.41
C LEU A 9 16.06 5.83 -14.37
N GLU A 10 15.42 6.44 -15.36
CA GLU A 10 15.24 7.89 -15.43
C GLU A 10 14.21 8.34 -14.39
N GLY A 11 13.06 7.66 -14.32
CA GLY A 11 12.08 7.84 -13.25
C GLY A 11 12.68 7.59 -11.86
N GLY A 12 13.56 6.58 -11.73
CA GLY A 12 14.29 6.30 -10.50
C GLY A 12 15.16 7.48 -10.04
N GLN A 13 15.86 8.13 -10.96
CA GLN A 13 16.65 9.32 -10.65
C GLN A 13 15.74 10.50 -10.25
N LYS A 14 14.62 10.70 -10.95
CA LYS A 14 13.63 11.73 -10.63
C LYS A 14 13.03 11.55 -9.23
N VAL A 15 12.71 10.30 -8.85
CA VAL A 15 12.25 9.93 -7.50
C VAL A 15 13.30 10.29 -6.44
N ILE A 16 14.57 9.98 -6.69
CA ILE A 16 15.67 10.31 -5.77
C ILE A 16 15.79 11.82 -5.58
N ASP A 17 15.70 12.59 -6.67
CA ASP A 17 15.85 14.04 -6.62
C ASP A 17 14.67 14.72 -5.89
N LEU A 18 13.43 14.26 -6.13
CA LEU A 18 12.25 14.72 -5.37
C LEU A 18 12.38 14.43 -3.88
N LEU A 19 12.81 13.21 -3.51
CA LEU A 19 13.00 12.83 -2.12
C LEU A 19 14.12 13.65 -1.46
N ARG A 20 15.26 13.84 -2.14
CA ARG A 20 16.36 14.67 -1.63
C ARG A 20 15.94 16.13 -1.47
N GLY A 21 15.20 16.68 -2.43
CA GLY A 21 14.63 18.03 -2.34
C GLY A 21 13.69 18.21 -1.14
N ALA A 22 12.99 17.16 -0.74
CA ALA A 22 12.15 17.14 0.47
C ALA A 22 12.90 16.80 1.77
N GLY A 23 14.24 16.69 1.72
CA GLY A 23 15.11 16.46 2.88
C GLY A 23 15.33 14.99 3.26
N PHE A 24 14.94 14.04 2.39
CA PHE A 24 15.21 12.61 2.61
C PHE A 24 16.63 12.22 2.16
N LYS A 25 17.26 11.30 2.89
CA LYS A 25 18.54 10.71 2.50
C LYS A 25 18.34 9.54 1.52
N ALA A 26 17.76 9.83 0.35
CA ALA A 26 17.49 8.82 -0.68
C ALA A 26 18.76 8.45 -1.47
N THR A 27 18.92 7.17 -1.76
CA THR A 27 20.05 6.60 -2.52
C THR A 27 19.55 5.53 -3.48
N ALA A 28 20.16 5.45 -4.66
CA ALA A 28 19.87 4.36 -5.59
C ALA A 28 20.36 3.01 -5.03
N ASN A 29 19.61 1.94 -5.33
CA ASN A 29 20.08 0.57 -5.14
C ASN A 29 20.07 -0.14 -6.51
N THR A 30 21.23 -0.21 -7.15
CA THR A 30 21.39 -0.84 -8.47
C THR A 30 21.46 -2.36 -8.42
N LYS A 31 21.42 -2.95 -7.21
CA LYS A 31 21.55 -4.40 -6.98
C LYS A 31 20.29 -5.01 -6.36
N PHE A 32 19.18 -4.27 -6.33
CA PHE A 32 17.95 -4.78 -5.74
C PHE A 32 17.30 -5.80 -6.67
N ASP A 33 17.16 -7.03 -6.19
CA ASP A 33 16.40 -8.06 -6.87
C ASP A 33 14.90 -7.82 -6.67
N TRP A 34 14.16 -7.79 -7.76
CA TRP A 34 12.71 -7.60 -7.72
C TRP A 34 12.07 -8.87 -7.17
N ILE A 35 11.46 -8.76 -6.00
CA ILE A 35 10.75 -9.85 -5.32
C ILE A 35 9.26 -9.85 -5.68
N HIS A 36 8.59 -10.99 -5.48
CA HIS A 36 7.19 -11.23 -5.86
C HIS A 36 6.25 -10.08 -5.46
N ASP A 37 6.41 -9.56 -4.24
CA ASP A 37 5.56 -8.51 -3.67
C ASP A 37 5.66 -7.15 -4.39
N THR A 38 6.73 -6.94 -5.16
CA THR A 38 6.96 -5.69 -5.91
C THR A 38 6.37 -5.70 -7.32
N PHE A 39 6.10 -6.87 -7.90
CA PHE A 39 5.69 -6.95 -9.32
C PHE A 39 4.41 -7.74 -9.57
N LEU A 40 3.97 -8.64 -8.66
CA LEU A 40 2.75 -9.43 -8.87
C LEU A 40 1.52 -8.55 -9.12
N ILE A 41 1.41 -7.43 -8.42
CA ILE A 41 0.32 -6.46 -8.60
C ILE A 41 0.34 -5.92 -10.04
N VAL A 42 1.51 -5.49 -10.53
CA VAL A 42 1.64 -4.94 -11.89
C VAL A 42 1.32 -6.00 -12.94
N ILE A 43 1.78 -7.23 -12.77
CA ILE A 43 1.46 -8.35 -13.69
C ILE A 43 -0.06 -8.59 -13.74
N ARG A 44 -0.76 -8.53 -12.61
CA ARG A 44 -2.20 -8.82 -12.53
C ARG A 44 -3.07 -7.66 -12.98
N MET A 45 -2.65 -6.41 -12.74
CA MET A 45 -3.33 -5.22 -13.26
C MET A 45 -3.17 -5.08 -14.78
N PHE A 46 -2.01 -5.49 -15.30
CA PHE A 46 -1.61 -5.30 -16.69
C PHE A 46 -1.22 -6.63 -17.38
N PRO A 47 -2.14 -7.62 -17.45
CA PRO A 47 -1.80 -8.98 -17.87
C PRO A 47 -1.53 -9.12 -19.38
N ASN A 48 -2.11 -8.24 -20.19
CA ASN A 48 -2.11 -8.33 -21.66
C ASN A 48 -1.44 -7.12 -22.34
N CYS A 49 -0.59 -6.37 -21.64
CA CYS A 49 0.11 -5.23 -22.23
C CYS A 49 1.61 -5.25 -21.98
N VAL A 50 2.34 -4.39 -22.70
CA VAL A 50 3.75 -4.11 -22.41
C VAL A 50 3.82 -3.58 -20.97
N PRO A 51 4.64 -4.17 -20.09
CA PRO A 51 4.78 -3.71 -18.71
C PRO A 51 5.12 -2.23 -18.67
N PRO A 52 4.38 -1.40 -17.91
CA PRO A 52 4.80 -0.03 -17.68
C PRO A 52 6.20 -0.04 -17.03
N PRO A 53 7.10 0.87 -17.41
CA PRO A 53 8.34 1.08 -16.68
C PRO A 53 8.02 1.32 -15.19
N ALA A 54 8.75 0.68 -14.27
CA ALA A 54 8.48 0.82 -12.85
C ALA A 54 9.72 1.19 -12.04
N VAL A 55 9.48 2.00 -11.01
CA VAL A 55 10.45 2.37 -9.97
C VAL A 55 10.00 1.74 -8.66
N ILE A 56 10.91 1.06 -7.97
CA ILE A 56 10.66 0.54 -6.63
C ILE A 56 11.20 1.52 -5.60
N VAL A 57 10.35 1.91 -4.66
CA VAL A 57 10.72 2.74 -3.51
C VAL A 57 10.61 1.88 -2.26
N SER A 58 11.70 1.76 -1.51
CA SER A 58 11.71 1.02 -0.25
C SER A 58 11.06 1.81 0.89
N ALA A 59 10.41 1.10 1.81
CA ALA A 59 9.93 1.68 3.06
C ALA A 59 11.07 1.87 4.08
N ASN A 60 10.90 2.81 5.01
CA ASN A 60 11.84 3.00 6.11
C ASN A 60 11.49 2.08 7.29
N SER A 61 12.45 1.31 7.77
CA SER A 61 12.26 0.30 8.83
C SER A 61 11.96 0.86 10.23
N ARG A 62 11.94 2.19 10.41
CA ARG A 62 11.46 2.81 11.66
C ARG A 62 9.95 2.93 11.70
N TYR A 63 9.28 2.75 10.57
CA TYR A 63 7.81 2.77 10.46
C TYR A 63 7.13 4.00 11.05
N ASP A 64 7.81 5.16 10.99
CA ASP A 64 7.23 6.42 11.44
C ASP A 64 6.14 6.86 10.44
N PRO A 65 4.90 7.11 10.92
CA PRO A 65 3.80 7.44 10.01
C PRO A 65 4.00 8.76 9.28
N HIS A 66 4.53 9.76 9.97
CA HIS A 66 4.73 11.09 9.39
C HIS A 66 5.86 11.07 8.35
N PHE A 67 6.87 10.23 8.53
CA PHE A 67 7.92 9.98 7.54
C PHE A 67 7.33 9.43 6.25
N HIS A 68 6.49 8.39 6.31
CA HIS A 68 5.90 7.76 5.13
C HIS A 68 4.84 8.66 4.46
N CYS A 69 4.03 9.39 5.23
CA CYS A 69 3.15 10.42 4.67
C CYS A 69 3.95 11.54 3.98
N ARG A 70 5.06 12.01 4.56
CA ARG A 70 5.92 13.02 3.91
C ARG A 70 6.58 12.47 2.66
N MET A 71 6.93 11.18 2.63
CA MET A 71 7.51 10.52 1.46
C MET A 71 6.49 10.50 0.30
N GLY A 72 5.24 10.15 0.59
CA GLY A 72 4.15 10.25 -0.38
C GLY A 72 3.92 11.66 -0.88
N ALA A 73 3.89 12.64 0.03
CA ALA A 73 3.72 14.04 -0.33
C ALA A 73 4.88 14.59 -1.20
N ALA A 74 6.11 14.13 -0.96
CA ALA A 74 7.27 14.51 -1.77
C ALA A 74 7.23 13.92 -3.20
N LEU A 75 6.68 12.71 -3.34
CA LEU A 75 6.52 12.04 -4.64
C LEU A 75 5.22 12.38 -5.36
N ARG A 76 4.31 13.10 -4.70
CA ARG A 76 3.06 13.60 -5.27
C ARG A 76 3.22 14.19 -6.68
N PRO A 77 4.22 15.04 -7.01
CA PRO A 77 4.29 15.66 -8.33
C PRO A 77 4.29 14.68 -9.50
N LEU A 78 4.73 13.43 -9.29
CA LEU A 78 4.74 12.39 -10.33
C LEU A 78 3.34 12.04 -10.83
N ARG A 79 2.29 12.19 -10.01
CA ARG A 79 0.91 11.92 -10.43
C ARG A 79 0.43 12.80 -11.59
N TYR A 80 1.10 13.93 -11.83
CA TYR A 80 0.80 14.86 -12.92
C TYR A 80 1.70 14.63 -14.15
N ASP A 81 2.50 13.57 -14.13
CA ASP A 81 3.48 13.20 -15.16
C ASP A 81 3.28 11.72 -15.54
N ASP A 82 2.05 11.40 -15.96
CA ASP A 82 1.60 10.08 -16.41
C ASP A 82 2.04 8.88 -15.56
N THR A 83 2.19 9.09 -14.24
CA THR A 83 2.70 8.08 -13.31
C THR A 83 1.61 7.58 -12.36
N LEU A 84 1.41 6.27 -12.35
CA LEU A 84 0.60 5.59 -11.35
C LEU A 84 1.43 5.34 -10.07
N ILE A 85 0.97 5.89 -8.94
CA ILE A 85 1.58 5.64 -7.63
C ILE A 85 0.86 4.46 -6.97
N ILE A 86 1.61 3.41 -6.61
CA ILE A 86 1.08 2.20 -5.97
C ILE A 86 1.67 2.08 -4.56
N GLY A 87 0.81 1.95 -3.55
CA GLY A 87 1.20 1.48 -2.22
C GLY A 87 0.79 0.02 -2.04
N SER A 88 1.76 -0.89 -2.13
CA SER A 88 1.55 -2.32 -1.86
C SER A 88 1.75 -2.62 -0.37
N GLY A 89 0.72 -3.16 0.28
CA GLY A 89 0.71 -3.45 1.71
C GLY A 89 -0.50 -4.30 2.09
N GLY A 90 -1.00 -4.15 3.32
CA GLY A 90 -2.15 -4.92 3.81
C GLY A 90 -3.07 -4.10 4.71
N THR A 91 -4.36 -4.44 4.71
CA THR A 91 -5.36 -3.82 5.60
C THR A 91 -5.37 -4.48 6.96
N VAL A 92 -5.35 -5.81 7.01
CA VAL A 92 -5.09 -6.58 8.22
C VAL A 92 -3.97 -7.56 7.90
N HIS A 93 -2.84 -7.42 8.58
CA HIS A 93 -1.64 -8.21 8.31
C HIS A 93 -0.92 -8.55 9.62
N ASN A 94 -1.43 -9.56 10.31
CA ASN A 94 -0.80 -10.14 11.49
C ASN A 94 -0.67 -11.65 11.33
N LEU A 95 0.49 -12.09 10.86
CA LEU A 95 0.78 -13.50 10.59
C LEU A 95 0.64 -14.39 11.83
N TYR A 96 0.83 -13.84 13.04
CA TYR A 96 0.66 -14.56 14.30
C TYR A 96 -0.81 -14.83 14.68
N ARG A 97 -1.75 -14.15 14.03
CA ARG A 97 -3.20 -14.24 14.30
C ARG A 97 -3.97 -14.94 13.18
N ASN A 98 -3.29 -15.44 12.16
CA ASN A 98 -3.89 -16.12 11.02
C ASN A 98 -4.14 -17.62 11.27
N HIS A 99 -5.07 -18.19 10.51
CA HIS A 99 -5.41 -19.61 10.55
C HIS A 99 -4.61 -20.37 9.47
N TRP A 100 -3.51 -20.98 9.88
CA TRP A 100 -2.57 -21.63 8.96
C TRP A 100 -2.94 -23.06 8.54
N THR A 101 -3.89 -23.70 9.24
CA THR A 101 -4.18 -25.13 9.06
C THR A 101 -4.54 -25.50 7.62
N HIS A 102 -5.40 -24.72 6.97
CA HIS A 102 -5.84 -25.02 5.60
C HIS A 102 -4.73 -24.81 4.58
N MET A 103 -3.96 -23.73 4.71
CA MET A 103 -2.80 -23.48 3.86
C MET A 103 -1.78 -24.62 3.99
N LEU A 104 -1.45 -25.04 5.21
CA LEU A 104 -0.43 -26.07 5.45
C LEU A 104 -0.86 -27.47 5.02
N ARG A 105 -2.15 -27.82 5.14
CA ARG A 105 -2.65 -29.17 4.83
C ARG A 105 -3.16 -29.33 3.40
N PHE A 106 -3.68 -28.27 2.79
CA PHE A 106 -4.39 -28.33 1.52
C PHE A 106 -3.85 -27.35 0.47
N CYS A 107 -2.81 -26.59 0.80
CA CYS A 107 -2.31 -25.49 -0.06
C CYS A 107 -3.41 -24.47 -0.40
N ASP A 108 -4.38 -24.30 0.50
CA ASP A 108 -5.52 -23.41 0.32
C ASP A 108 -5.48 -22.28 1.36
N ASN A 109 -4.91 -21.15 0.96
CA ASN A 109 -4.87 -19.91 1.73
C ASN A 109 -6.19 -19.12 1.68
N PHE A 110 -7.10 -19.46 0.75
CA PHE A 110 -8.41 -18.81 0.62
C PHE A 110 -9.53 -19.53 1.37
N ALA A 111 -9.23 -20.69 1.97
CA ALA A 111 -10.17 -21.38 2.83
C ALA A 111 -10.69 -20.47 3.95
N GLN A 112 -12.02 -20.33 4.03
CA GLN A 112 -12.74 -19.57 5.04
C GLN A 112 -13.67 -20.51 5.83
N PRO A 113 -13.11 -21.44 6.64
CA PRO A 113 -13.92 -22.41 7.40
C PRO A 113 -14.75 -21.74 8.51
N VAL A 114 -14.36 -20.53 8.92
CA VAL A 114 -15.02 -19.67 9.90
C VAL A 114 -14.92 -18.22 9.40
N PRO A 115 -15.84 -17.32 9.81
CA PRO A 115 -15.68 -15.90 9.49
C PRO A 115 -14.42 -15.31 10.14
N PRO A 116 -13.88 -14.21 9.58
CA PRO A 116 -12.80 -13.46 10.22
C PRO A 116 -13.17 -13.02 11.63
N ASP A 117 -12.18 -12.93 12.51
CA ASP A 117 -12.38 -12.53 13.89
C ASP A 117 -12.91 -11.08 13.99
N PRO A 118 -13.70 -10.75 15.03
CA PRO A 118 -14.27 -9.41 15.19
C PRO A 118 -13.26 -8.27 15.17
N TRP A 119 -12.05 -8.46 15.75
CA TRP A 119 -11.01 -7.43 15.76
C TRP A 119 -10.47 -7.13 14.36
N ALA A 120 -10.44 -8.13 13.47
CA ALA A 120 -9.97 -7.98 12.09
C ALA A 120 -11.01 -7.22 11.27
N LEU A 121 -12.28 -7.59 11.40
CA LEU A 121 -13.41 -6.89 10.78
C LEU A 121 -13.51 -5.44 11.24
N GLU A 122 -13.35 -5.18 12.54
CA GLU A 122 -13.37 -3.84 13.13
C GLU A 122 -12.25 -2.95 12.55
N PHE A 123 -11.01 -3.44 12.53
CA PHE A 123 -9.89 -2.65 12.00
C PHE A 123 -10.01 -2.43 10.49
N ARG A 124 -10.40 -3.47 9.75
CA ARG A 124 -10.70 -3.35 8.31
C ARG A 124 -11.74 -2.28 8.05
N GLN A 125 -12.84 -2.25 8.82
CA GLN A 125 -13.89 -1.25 8.67
C GLN A 125 -13.36 0.15 8.99
N ALA A 126 -12.56 0.30 10.06
CA ALA A 126 -11.96 1.58 10.42
C ALA A 126 -11.03 2.14 9.33
N LEU A 127 -10.25 1.28 8.66
CA LEU A 127 -9.44 1.70 7.51
C LEU A 127 -10.31 2.08 6.30
N GLN A 128 -11.32 1.28 5.99
CA GLN A 128 -12.26 1.60 4.91
C GLN A 128 -12.92 2.95 5.15
N ASP A 129 -13.42 3.22 6.35
CA ASP A 129 -14.07 4.48 6.69
C ASP A 129 -13.09 5.66 6.66
N ALA A 130 -11.85 5.44 7.10
CA ALA A 130 -10.80 6.45 6.99
C ALA A 130 -10.53 6.83 5.53
N VAL A 131 -10.50 5.86 4.61
CA VAL A 131 -10.24 6.09 3.19
C VAL A 131 -11.46 6.63 2.45
N LEU A 132 -12.63 6.03 2.61
CA LEU A 132 -13.82 6.37 1.81
C LEU A 132 -14.50 7.67 2.26
N ASN A 133 -14.43 8.02 3.55
CA ASN A 133 -15.15 9.19 4.09
C ASN A 133 -14.26 10.43 4.22
N HIS A 134 -12.99 10.38 3.83
CA HIS A 134 -12.06 11.51 3.96
C HIS A 134 -11.24 11.68 2.69
N THR A 135 -10.97 12.93 2.36
CA THR A 135 -10.12 13.34 1.24
C THR A 135 -9.12 14.39 1.72
N GLY A 136 -8.15 14.73 0.87
CA GLY A 136 -7.14 15.76 1.15
C GLY A 136 -6.48 15.65 2.53
N PRO A 137 -6.32 16.76 3.29
CA PRO A 137 -5.66 16.73 4.59
C PRO A 137 -6.38 15.88 5.64
N GLU A 138 -7.71 15.70 5.53
CA GLU A 138 -8.45 14.81 6.44
C GLU A 138 -8.10 13.34 6.21
N LEU A 139 -7.89 12.91 4.96
CA LEU A 139 -7.43 11.55 4.66
C LEU A 139 -6.11 11.23 5.39
N ARG A 140 -5.13 12.13 5.32
CA ARG A 140 -3.84 11.96 6.02
C ARG A 140 -4.05 11.79 7.52
N ARG A 141 -4.89 12.63 8.14
CA ARG A 141 -5.22 12.53 9.56
C ARG A 141 -5.92 11.21 9.89
N ALA A 142 -6.93 10.84 9.10
CA ALA A 142 -7.76 9.68 9.32
C ALA A 142 -6.98 8.36 9.21
N VAL A 143 -6.08 8.24 8.22
CA VAL A 143 -5.21 7.05 8.08
C VAL A 143 -4.11 7.03 9.14
N THR A 144 -3.47 8.18 9.43
CA THR A 144 -2.40 8.26 10.43
C THR A 144 -2.88 7.88 11.83
N ARG A 145 -4.09 8.32 12.23
CA ARG A 145 -4.63 8.01 13.57
C ARG A 145 -4.93 6.53 13.78
N LEU A 146 -5.06 5.72 12.71
CA LEU A 146 -5.34 4.29 12.86
C LEU A 146 -4.21 3.55 13.55
N MET A 147 -2.97 4.05 13.53
CA MET A 147 -1.87 3.51 14.34
C MET A 147 -2.11 3.63 15.86
N LYS A 148 -3.12 4.40 16.28
CA LYS A 148 -3.61 4.51 17.67
C LYS A 148 -4.94 3.78 17.90
N HIS A 149 -5.49 3.13 16.88
CA HIS A 149 -6.70 2.33 17.02
C HIS A 149 -6.48 1.19 18.02
N PRO A 150 -7.43 0.88 18.93
CA PRO A 150 -7.25 -0.19 19.93
C PRO A 150 -6.88 -1.55 19.32
N ARG A 151 -7.47 -1.86 18.16
CA ARG A 151 -7.21 -3.09 17.41
C ARG A 151 -5.95 -3.07 16.55
N TYR A 152 -5.21 -1.97 16.48
CA TYR A 152 -4.11 -1.84 15.53
C TYR A 152 -3.04 -2.93 15.73
N ARG A 153 -2.68 -3.27 16.97
CA ARG A 153 -1.67 -4.33 17.24
C ARG A 153 -2.20 -5.75 17.03
N GLU A 154 -3.52 -5.93 17.06
CA GLU A 154 -4.14 -7.19 16.64
C GLU A 154 -4.10 -7.30 15.12
N ALA A 155 -4.38 -6.21 14.41
CA ALA A 155 -4.34 -6.14 12.96
C ALA A 155 -2.93 -6.17 12.36
N HIS A 156 -1.94 -5.62 13.07
CA HIS A 156 -0.56 -5.47 12.60
C HIS A 156 0.42 -5.88 13.70
N GLY A 157 1.01 -7.07 13.54
CA GLY A 157 2.09 -7.54 14.42
C GLY A 157 3.37 -6.72 14.23
N THR A 158 3.62 -6.30 12.98
CA THR A 158 4.66 -5.35 12.56
C THR A 158 4.02 -4.26 11.70
N ASP A 159 4.64 -3.07 11.67
CA ASP A 159 4.06 -1.87 11.06
C ASP A 159 4.30 -1.74 9.54
N ASP A 160 5.13 -2.62 8.98
CA ASP A 160 5.62 -2.59 7.60
C ASP A 160 4.51 -2.55 6.56
N HIS A 161 3.53 -3.47 6.64
CA HIS A 161 2.44 -3.55 5.67
C HIS A 161 1.45 -2.38 5.76
N PHE A 162 1.42 -1.65 6.88
CA PHE A 162 0.57 -0.48 7.03
C PHE A 162 1.18 0.79 6.42
N MET A 163 2.52 0.85 6.27
CA MET A 163 3.21 2.05 5.76
C MET A 163 2.81 2.44 4.35
N ALA A 164 2.38 1.47 3.53
CA ALA A 164 1.86 1.71 2.19
C ALA A 164 0.62 2.63 2.21
N ASN A 165 -0.29 2.43 3.17
CA ASN A 165 -1.48 3.27 3.32
C ASN A 165 -1.09 4.73 3.64
N LEU A 166 -0.09 4.92 4.51
CA LEU A 166 0.42 6.25 4.88
C LEU A 166 1.13 6.94 3.72
N PHE A 167 1.89 6.18 2.93
CA PHE A 167 2.53 6.66 1.72
C PHE A 167 1.50 7.16 0.70
N VAL A 168 0.49 6.36 0.36
CA VAL A 168 -0.54 6.76 -0.61
C VAL A 168 -1.40 7.91 -0.08
N ALA A 169 -1.77 7.89 1.20
CA ALA A 169 -2.45 9.02 1.85
C ALA A 169 -1.61 10.31 1.81
N GLY A 170 -0.29 10.20 1.86
CA GLY A 170 0.64 11.31 1.65
C GLY A 170 0.58 11.85 0.22
N ALA A 171 0.59 10.95 -0.77
CA ALA A 171 0.56 11.31 -2.19
C ALA A 171 -0.78 11.90 -2.64
N ALA A 172 -1.89 11.52 -2.00
CA ALA A 172 -3.26 11.94 -2.32
C ALA A 172 -3.93 12.75 -1.17
N GLY A 173 -3.11 13.43 -0.34
CA GLY A 173 -3.57 14.10 0.88
C GLY A 173 -3.51 15.63 0.87
N ALA A 174 -3.34 16.27 -0.28
CA ALA A 174 -3.23 17.73 -0.39
C ALA A 174 -4.62 18.40 -0.43
N PRO A 175 -4.75 19.70 -0.11
CA PRO A 175 -6.05 20.41 -0.11
C PRO A 175 -6.84 20.30 -1.42
N GLU A 176 -6.16 20.19 -2.56
CA GLU A 176 -6.77 20.04 -3.88
C GLU A 176 -7.27 18.62 -4.18
N ASP A 177 -6.95 17.63 -3.34
CA ASP A 177 -7.47 16.27 -3.47
C ASP A 177 -8.88 16.17 -2.89
N VAL A 178 -9.87 16.56 -3.69
CA VAL A 178 -11.28 16.53 -3.31
C VAL A 178 -12.07 15.39 -3.96
N GLY A 179 -11.45 14.65 -4.89
CA GLY A 179 -12.09 13.56 -5.61
C GLY A 179 -12.45 12.37 -4.70
N PRO A 180 -13.48 11.59 -5.05
CA PRO A 180 -13.90 10.45 -4.25
C PRO A 180 -12.84 9.34 -4.26
N ASN A 181 -12.68 8.68 -3.12
CA ASN A 181 -11.93 7.43 -3.03
C ASN A 181 -12.89 6.26 -3.26
N LYS A 182 -12.41 5.20 -3.93
CA LYS A 182 -13.22 4.03 -4.28
C LYS A 182 -12.61 2.77 -3.69
N LEU A 183 -13.46 1.92 -3.11
CA LEU A 183 -13.15 0.53 -2.84
C LEU A 183 -13.30 -0.24 -4.15
N LEU A 184 -12.25 -0.92 -4.61
CA LEU A 184 -12.26 -1.67 -5.86
C LEU A 184 -12.47 -3.16 -5.65
N ALA A 185 -11.71 -3.75 -4.72
CA ALA A 185 -11.72 -5.18 -4.45
C ALA A 185 -11.31 -5.44 -3.00
N GLU A 186 -11.72 -6.59 -2.48
CA GLU A 186 -11.28 -7.08 -1.18
C GLU A 186 -11.16 -8.60 -1.22
N CYS A 187 -10.14 -9.12 -0.54
CA CYS A 187 -9.98 -10.54 -0.33
C CYS A 187 -9.58 -10.81 1.12
N TRP A 188 -10.02 -11.97 1.62
CA TRP A 188 -9.65 -12.48 2.93
C TRP A 188 -8.91 -13.81 2.79
N GLU A 189 -7.74 -13.89 3.39
CA GLU A 189 -6.85 -15.04 3.35
C GLU A 189 -6.55 -15.51 4.77
N LEU A 190 -6.27 -16.80 4.94
CA LEU A 190 -5.91 -17.40 6.22
C LEU A 190 -6.90 -17.00 7.35
N VAL A 191 -8.18 -16.89 6.99
CA VAL A 191 -9.28 -16.35 7.80
C VAL A 191 -9.17 -14.86 8.12
N ASN A 192 -8.09 -14.41 8.76
CA ASN A 192 -8.01 -13.07 9.36
C ASN A 192 -7.24 -12.03 8.52
N MET A 193 -6.47 -12.44 7.52
CA MET A 193 -5.67 -11.52 6.70
C MET A 193 -6.57 -10.84 5.68
N CYS A 194 -6.62 -9.51 5.69
CA CYS A 194 -7.47 -8.73 4.81
C CYS A 194 -6.63 -7.89 3.84
N ASN A 195 -6.90 -8.08 2.56
CA ASN A 195 -6.29 -7.37 1.45
C ASN A 195 -7.36 -6.56 0.73
N THR A 196 -7.36 -5.25 0.97
CA THR A 196 -8.33 -4.31 0.37
C THR A 196 -7.63 -3.39 -0.63
N GLN A 197 -8.24 -3.24 -1.80
CA GLN A 197 -7.76 -2.36 -2.87
C GLN A 197 -8.57 -1.07 -2.90
N TYR A 198 -7.89 0.06 -2.77
CA TYR A 198 -8.47 1.39 -2.91
C TYR A 198 -7.91 2.12 -4.13
N GLN A 199 -8.75 2.94 -4.76
CA GLN A 199 -8.34 3.96 -5.71
C GLN A 199 -8.59 5.34 -5.10
N LEU A 200 -7.58 6.20 -5.14
CA LEU A 200 -7.67 7.57 -4.63
C LEU A 200 -7.57 8.53 -5.81
N GLY A 201 -8.63 9.30 -6.04
CA GLY A 201 -8.77 10.14 -7.24
C GLY A 201 -9.14 9.36 -8.50
N GLU A 202 -9.12 10.05 -9.64
CA GLU A 202 -9.48 9.49 -10.94
C GLU A 202 -8.43 9.87 -11.99
N TRP A 203 -8.25 8.99 -12.96
CA TRP A 203 -7.49 9.24 -14.17
C TRP A 203 -8.43 9.79 -15.23
N GLN A 204 -8.11 10.95 -15.81
CA GLN A 204 -8.89 11.60 -16.87
C GLN A 204 -8.09 11.63 -18.17
#